data_AF-A0A6A6GHX5-F1
#
_entry.id   AF-A0A6A6GHX5-F1
#
_cell.length_a   1.000
_cell.length_b   1.000
_cell.length_c   1.000
_cell.angle_alpha   90.00
_cell.angle_beta   90.00
_cell.angle_gamma   90.00
#
_symmetry.space_group_name_H-M   'P 1'
#
loop_
_entity.id
_entity.type
_entity.pdbx_description
1 polymer ?
#
loop_
_entity_poly.entity_id
_entity_poly.type
_entity_poly.pdbx_seq_one_letter_code
_entity_poly.pdbx_strand_id
1 'polypeptide(L)'
;MKLSIATLSLATLVPAALVTRNTNYTTGNVADDVTANRCGALTVLFARGTTEPGTLGIMVGPRLFAELRNDTNGDVDPATREGNINRGQDGGPEMARLAQLAVQNCPETKIALVG
;
A
#
# COMPACT_ATOMS: atom_id res chain seq x y z
N MET A 1 14.56 55.75 -1.66
CA MET A 1 14.15 54.82 -2.72
C MET A 1 14.63 53.43 -2.33
N LYS A 2 13.75 52.57 -1.78
CA LYS A 2 14.09 51.18 -1.39
C LYS A 2 13.45 50.26 -2.45
N LEU A 3 14.27 49.64 -3.29
CA LEU A 3 13.82 48.64 -4.25
C LEU A 3 13.72 47.29 -3.53
N SER A 4 12.50 46.77 -3.42
CA SER A 4 12.24 45.42 -2.90
C SER A 4 12.16 44.45 -4.09
N ILE A 5 13.06 43.47 -4.15
CA ILE A 5 13.13 42.48 -5.22
C ILE A 5 12.35 41.25 -4.73
N ALA A 6 11.19 40.98 -5.34
CA ALA A 6 10.41 39.78 -5.07
C ALA A 6 11.07 38.57 -5.75
N THR A 7 11.52 37.60 -4.95
CA THR A 7 12.07 36.33 -5.44
C THR A 7 10.93 35.40 -5.86
N LEU A 8 10.81 35.18 -7.17
CA LEU A 8 9.86 34.22 -7.74
C LEU A 8 10.41 32.80 -7.53
N SER A 9 9.85 32.04 -6.59
CA SER A 9 10.18 30.61 -6.45
C SER A 9 9.60 29.85 -7.64
N LEU A 10 10.47 29.26 -8.47
CA LEU A 10 10.06 28.30 -9.48
C LEU A 10 9.71 26.98 -8.76
N ALA A 11 8.42 26.66 -8.70
CA ALA A 11 7.98 25.32 -8.34
C ALA A 11 8.46 24.36 -9.44
N THR A 12 9.45 23.53 -9.15
CA THR A 12 9.88 22.45 -10.03
C THR A 12 8.76 21.42 -10.10
N LEU A 13 8.16 21.23 -11.28
CA LEU A 13 7.29 20.09 -11.55
C LEU A 13 8.15 18.82 -11.43
N VAL A 14 7.98 18.08 -10.33
CA VAL A 14 8.44 16.69 -10.25
C VAL A 14 7.52 15.92 -11.21
N PRO A 15 8.06 15.29 -12.27
CA PRO A 15 7.24 14.41 -13.08
C PRO A 15 6.75 13.30 -12.16
N ALA A 16 5.44 13.06 -12.15
CA ALA A 16 4.87 11.83 -11.62
C ALA A 16 5.32 10.69 -12.52
N ALA A 17 6.61 10.33 -12.44
CA ALA A 17 7.09 9.09 -13.01
C ALA A 17 6.34 7.99 -12.28
N LEU A 18 5.52 7.25 -13.03
CA LEU A 18 4.91 6.04 -12.55
C LEU A 18 6.06 5.12 -12.10
N VAL A 19 6.27 5.02 -10.79
CA VAL A 19 7.38 4.26 -10.23
C VAL A 19 7.12 2.81 -10.56
N THR A 20 8.09 2.17 -11.20
CA THR A 20 7.93 0.77 -11.59
C THR A 20 7.95 -0.10 -10.32
N ARG A 21 6.97 -1.00 -10.24
CA ARG A 21 6.73 -1.96 -9.15
C ARG A 21 7.99 -2.46 -8.44
N ASN A 22 7.97 -2.48 -7.11
CA ASN A 22 8.61 -3.55 -6.35
C ASN A 22 7.50 -4.30 -5.61
N THR A 23 6.85 -5.25 -6.28
CA THR A 23 5.87 -6.18 -5.66
C THR A 23 6.02 -7.53 -6.33
N ASN A 24 6.00 -8.60 -5.53
CA ASN A 24 6.04 -9.97 -6.05
C ASN A 24 4.64 -10.56 -6.26
N TYR A 25 3.58 -9.81 -5.95
CA TYR A 25 2.23 -10.32 -6.09
C TYR A 25 1.78 -10.36 -7.56
N THR A 26 1.70 -11.58 -8.09
CA THR A 26 1.20 -11.89 -9.44
C THR A 26 -0.20 -12.48 -9.40
N THR A 27 -0.47 -13.42 -8.50
CA THR A 27 -1.79 -14.07 -8.37
C THR A 27 -1.88 -14.77 -7.02
N GLY A 28 -3.10 -15.12 -6.58
CA GLY A 28 -3.33 -16.00 -5.45
C GLY A 28 -3.88 -15.28 -4.22
N ASN A 29 -3.74 -15.91 -3.06
CA ASN A 29 -4.29 -15.43 -1.79
C ASN A 29 -3.21 -14.98 -0.79
N VAL A 30 -1.95 -14.86 -1.21
CA VAL A 30 -0.82 -14.50 -0.35
C VAL A 30 -0.05 -13.33 -0.95
N ALA A 31 0.34 -12.43 -0.06
CA ALA A 31 1.11 -11.23 -0.34
C ALA A 31 1.79 -10.75 0.95
N ASP A 32 3.03 -10.29 0.81
CA ASP A 32 3.97 -10.05 1.91
C ASP A 32 4.87 -8.82 1.67
N ASP A 33 4.51 -7.95 0.73
CA ASP A 33 5.42 -6.96 0.15
C ASP A 33 5.93 -5.93 1.19
N VAL A 34 5.06 -5.40 2.06
CA VAL A 34 5.48 -4.55 3.21
C VAL A 34 6.47 -5.25 4.13
N THR A 35 6.25 -6.53 4.45
CA THR A 35 7.16 -7.31 5.32
C THR A 35 8.45 -7.71 4.60
N ALA A 36 8.42 -7.80 3.27
CA ALA A 36 9.57 -8.04 2.41
C ALA A 36 10.30 -6.75 2.01
N ASN A 37 9.92 -5.60 2.59
CA ASN A 37 10.52 -4.30 2.33
C ASN A 37 10.51 -3.92 0.84
N ARG A 38 9.42 -4.22 0.16
CA ARG A 38 9.20 -3.78 -1.21
C ARG A 38 8.37 -2.49 -1.19
N CYS A 39 8.55 -1.65 -2.21
CA CYS A 39 7.92 -0.33 -2.28
C CYS A 39 7.20 -0.16 -3.62
N GLY A 40 5.99 0.39 -3.54
CA GLY A 40 5.26 0.99 -4.65
C GLY A 40 4.73 2.36 -4.23
N ALA A 41 4.23 3.15 -5.18
CA ALA A 41 3.58 4.41 -4.87
C ALA A 41 2.24 4.22 -4.14
N LEU A 42 1.63 3.02 -4.21
CA LEU A 42 0.45 2.66 -3.44
C LEU A 42 0.68 1.34 -2.68
N THR A 43 0.74 1.40 -1.34
CA THR A 43 0.61 0.24 -0.47
C THR A 43 -0.84 0.05 -0.06
N VAL A 44 -1.38 -1.14 -0.32
CA VAL A 44 -2.75 -1.52 0.04
C VAL A 44 -2.70 -2.60 1.10
N LEU A 45 -3.17 -2.25 2.30
CA LEU A 45 -3.31 -3.18 3.41
C LEU A 45 -4.73 -3.72 3.43
N PHE A 46 -4.87 -5.05 3.32
CA PHE A 46 -6.18 -5.68 3.16
C PHE A 46 -6.53 -6.61 4.30
N ALA A 47 -7.62 -6.34 5.00
CA ALA A 47 -8.18 -7.21 6.01
C ALA A 47 -9.16 -8.20 5.36
N ARG A 48 -8.74 -9.45 5.15
CA ARG A 48 -9.62 -10.50 4.65
C ARG A 48 -10.75 -10.84 5.63
N GLY A 49 -11.80 -11.48 5.12
CA GLY A 49 -12.90 -12.01 5.91
C GLY A 49 -12.47 -13.09 6.92
N THR A 50 -13.24 -13.24 7.99
CA THR A 50 -13.06 -14.34 8.96
C THR A 50 -13.07 -15.68 8.23
N THR A 51 -12.20 -16.60 8.65
CA THR A 51 -12.02 -17.96 8.10
C THR A 51 -11.48 -18.04 6.67
N GLU A 52 -11.29 -16.93 5.96
CA GLU A 52 -10.59 -17.00 4.68
C GLU A 52 -9.12 -17.42 4.89
N PRO A 53 -8.50 -18.18 3.97
CA PRO A 53 -7.09 -18.57 4.08
C PRO A 53 -6.16 -17.54 3.44
N GLY A 54 -4.88 -17.58 3.80
CA GLY A 54 -3.86 -16.68 3.24
C GLY A 54 -3.97 -15.26 3.77
N THR A 55 -3.25 -14.33 3.16
CA THR A 55 -3.24 -12.92 3.57
C THR A 55 -4.39 -12.17 2.90
N LEU A 56 -4.65 -12.42 1.62
CA LEU A 56 -5.70 -11.74 0.83
C LEU A 56 -7.07 -12.43 0.87
N GLY A 57 -7.18 -13.61 1.47
CA GLY A 57 -8.41 -14.41 1.36
C GLY A 57 -8.62 -14.96 -0.05
N ILE A 58 -9.80 -15.53 -0.30
CA ILE A 58 -10.14 -16.16 -1.59
C ILE A 58 -11.31 -15.48 -2.29
N MET A 59 -12.04 -14.60 -1.61
CA MET A 59 -13.24 -13.95 -2.12
C MET A 59 -12.91 -12.59 -2.76
N VAL A 60 -12.72 -11.56 -1.94
CA VAL A 60 -12.57 -10.18 -2.43
C VAL A 60 -11.13 -9.85 -2.78
N GLY A 61 -10.18 -10.22 -1.92
CA GLY A 61 -8.78 -9.80 -2.05
C GLY A 61 -8.13 -10.19 -3.38
N PRO A 62 -8.15 -11.45 -3.84
CA PRO A 62 -7.43 -11.84 -5.05
C PRO A 62 -7.87 -11.04 -6.28
N ARG A 63 -9.18 -10.80 -6.42
CA ARG A 63 -9.74 -10.04 -7.54
C ARG A 63 -9.44 -8.55 -7.40
N LEU A 64 -9.63 -7.98 -6.22
CA LEU A 64 -9.28 -6.58 -5.94
C LEU A 64 -7.82 -6.29 -6.31
N PHE A 65 -6.88 -7.12 -5.87
CA PHE A 65 -5.46 -6.89 -6.14
C PHE A 65 -5.06 -7.16 -7.59
N ALA A 66 -5.75 -8.07 -8.28
CA ALA A 66 -5.54 -8.26 -9.71
C ALA A 66 -5.98 -7.02 -10.51
N GLU A 67 -7.11 -6.42 -10.15
CA GLU A 67 -7.64 -5.20 -10.81
C GLU A 67 -6.80 -3.98 -10.45
N LEU A 68 -6.48 -3.77 -9.17
CA LEU A 68 -5.60 -2.70 -8.73
C LEU A 68 -4.24 -2.74 -9.43
N ARG A 69 -3.65 -3.93 -9.61
CA ARG A 69 -2.44 -4.07 -10.43
C ARG A 69 -2.65 -3.53 -11.84
N ASN A 70 -3.73 -3.90 -12.50
CA ASN A 70 -3.98 -3.50 -13.87
C ASN A 70 -4.17 -1.97 -13.97
N ASP A 71 -4.96 -1.40 -13.06
CA ASP A 71 -5.31 0.02 -13.07
C ASP A 71 -4.15 0.94 -12.69
N THR A 72 -3.24 0.47 -11.83
CA THR A 72 -2.08 1.23 -11.39
C THR A 72 -0.85 1.01 -12.26
N ASN A 73 -0.97 0.31 -13.40
CA ASN A 73 0.15 -0.28 -14.16
C ASN A 73 1.14 -1.04 -13.29
N GLY A 74 0.65 -1.44 -12.13
CA GLY A 74 1.39 -2.20 -11.22
C GLY A 74 1.73 -1.60 -9.88
N ASP A 75 1.44 -0.35 -9.64
CA ASP A 75 1.98 0.37 -8.50
C ASP A 75 1.41 0.00 -7.11
N VAL A 76 0.82 -1.19 -6.98
CA VAL A 76 0.14 -1.70 -5.79
C VAL A 76 0.98 -2.76 -5.09
N ASP A 77 1.30 -2.48 -3.84
CA ASP A 77 1.93 -3.38 -2.86
C ASP A 77 0.85 -3.94 -1.90
N PRO A 78 0.47 -5.22 -2.04
CA PRO A 78 -0.36 -5.91 -1.05
C PRO A 78 0.39 -6.29 0.23
N ALA A 79 -0.20 -5.98 1.39
CA ALA A 79 0.25 -6.55 2.66
C ALA A 79 -0.89 -6.87 3.64
N THR A 80 -0.78 -8.03 4.32
CA THR A 80 -1.78 -8.41 5.35
C THR A 80 -1.25 -9.33 6.45
N ARG A 81 -1.99 -9.35 7.57
CA ARG A 81 -1.99 -10.41 8.60
C ARG A 81 -3.39 -10.58 9.21
N GLU A 82 -3.55 -11.66 9.98
CA GLU A 82 -4.81 -12.40 10.22
C GLU A 82 -5.97 -11.70 10.97
N GLY A 83 -7.19 -11.86 10.41
CA GLY A 83 -8.32 -12.60 10.99
C GLY A 83 -9.10 -12.03 12.20
N ASN A 84 -10.37 -11.65 11.94
CA ASN A 84 -11.39 -11.14 12.88
C ASN A 84 -11.98 -12.18 13.89
N ILE A 85 -11.28 -13.29 14.20
CA ILE A 85 -11.79 -14.32 15.15
C ILE A 85 -12.05 -13.71 16.54
N ASN A 86 -11.28 -12.69 16.92
CA ASN A 86 -11.43 -11.95 18.16
C ASN A 86 -12.13 -10.58 17.99
N ARG A 87 -13.05 -10.45 17.02
CA ARG A 87 -13.72 -9.16 16.69
C ARG A 87 -12.76 -8.03 16.30
N GLY A 88 -11.67 -8.38 15.60
CA GLY A 88 -10.73 -7.42 15.03
C GLY A 88 -9.69 -6.92 16.03
N GLN A 89 -9.70 -7.44 17.26
CA GLN A 89 -8.71 -7.08 18.29
C GLN A 89 -7.28 -7.40 17.89
N ASP A 90 -7.05 -8.43 17.06
CA ASP A 90 -5.72 -8.77 16.57
C ASP A 90 -5.43 -8.09 15.22
N GLY A 91 -6.44 -8.00 14.35
CA GLY A 91 -6.29 -7.43 13.01
C GLY A 91 -6.05 -5.92 12.98
N GLY A 92 -6.72 -5.16 13.86
CA GLY A 92 -6.57 -3.70 13.92
C GLY A 92 -5.16 -3.25 14.32
N PRO A 93 -4.61 -3.71 15.45
CA PRO A 93 -3.23 -3.41 15.85
C PRO A 93 -2.20 -3.87 14.82
N GLU A 94 -2.41 -5.02 14.18
CA GLU A 94 -1.50 -5.53 13.18
C GLU A 94 -1.53 -4.70 11.89
N MET A 95 -2.70 -4.25 11.45
CA MET A 95 -2.80 -3.32 10.31
C MET A 95 -2.14 -1.98 10.63
N ALA A 96 -2.27 -1.48 11.86
CA ALA A 96 -1.55 -0.29 12.31
C ALA A 96 -0.03 -0.51 12.31
N ARG A 97 0.46 -1.68 12.74
CA ARG A 97 1.87 -2.06 12.70
C ARG A 97 2.40 -2.13 11.26
N LEU A 98 1.64 -2.74 10.35
CA LEU A 98 1.98 -2.83 8.93
C LEU A 98 1.98 -1.45 8.25
N ALA A 99 1.02 -0.58 8.57
CA ALA A 99 1.00 0.79 8.06
C ALA A 99 2.23 1.58 8.52
N GLN A 100 2.59 1.46 9.80
CA GLN A 100 3.81 2.08 10.32
C GLN A 100 5.05 1.54 9.63
N LEU A 101 5.13 0.22 9.41
CA LEU A 101 6.24 -0.40 8.70
C LEU A 101 6.32 0.08 7.25
N ALA A 102 5.19 0.20 6.55
CA ALA A 102 5.13 0.69 5.18
C ALA A 102 5.64 2.14 5.06
N VAL A 103 5.23 3.05 5.95
CA VAL A 103 5.74 4.44 5.94
C VAL A 103 7.23 4.49 6.31
N GLN A 104 7.69 3.65 7.23
CA GLN A 104 9.11 3.60 7.62
C GLN A 104 10.00 3.13 6.47
N ASN A 105 9.56 2.10 5.75
CA ASN A 105 10.31 1.47 4.67
C ASN A 105 10.18 2.23 3.35
N CYS A 106 9.00 2.78 3.08
CA CYS A 106 8.61 3.40 1.82
C CYS A 106 7.95 4.77 2.09
N PRO A 107 8.71 5.80 2.50
CA PRO A 107 8.16 7.08 2.97
C PRO A 107 7.33 7.85 1.92
N GLU A 108 7.51 7.53 0.63
CA GLU A 108 6.74 8.14 -0.47
C GLU A 108 5.44 7.40 -0.79
N THR A 109 5.24 6.20 -0.24
CA THR A 109 4.06 5.39 -0.54
C THR A 109 2.77 6.02 -0.01
N LYS A 110 1.69 5.92 -0.79
CA LYS A 110 0.34 6.17 -0.31
C LYS A 110 -0.20 4.90 0.31
N ILE A 111 -0.90 5.01 1.43
CA ILE A 111 -1.48 3.86 2.11
C ILE A 111 -2.99 3.87 1.93
N ALA A 112 -3.53 2.75 1.44
CA ALA A 112 -4.95 2.45 1.48
C ALA A 112 -5.21 1.29 2.45
N LEU A 113 -6.14 1.47 3.39
CA LEU A 113 -6.62 0.42 4.27
C LEU A 113 -7.95 -0.08 3.73
N VAL A 114 -8.07 -1.38 3.50
CA VAL A 114 -9.24 -2.01 2.87
C VAL A 114 -9.66 -3.23 3.71
N GLY A 115 -10.96 -3.48 3.82
CA GLY A 115 -11.54 -4.65 4.50
C GLY A 115 -12.98 -4.89 4.07
#